data_AF-A0A1Y5MIP4-F1
#
_entry.id   AF-A0A1Y5MIP4-F1
#
_cell.length_a   1.000
_cell.length_b   1.000
_cell.length_c   1.000
_cell.angle_alpha   90.00
_cell.angle_beta   90.00
_cell.angle_gamma   90.00
#
_symmetry.space_group_name_H-M   'P 1'
#
loop_
_entity.id
_entity.type
_entity.pdbx_description
1 polymer ?
#
loop_
_entity_poly.entity_id
_entity_poly.type
_entity_poly.pdbx_seq_one_letter_code
_entity_poly.pdbx_strand_id
1 'polypeptide(L)'
;MIDGIIDEDELGLSKIYIQAKRYKDGSNIGRQEIQQFIGAISNKNTKKGVFITTAKFTKEAQTFAKDSQNFSVVLIDGDRLAELMIKYKVGVQTSQIYEICKIDTDFFDENNF
;
A
#
# COMPACT_ATOMS: atom_id res chain seq x y z
N MET A 1 -12.88 -8.92 -10.32
CA MET A 1 -13.10 -7.88 -11.34
C MET A 1 -12.05 -6.82 -11.11
N ILE A 2 -11.61 -6.09 -12.14
CA ILE A 2 -10.72 -4.94 -11.96
C ILE A 2 -11.56 -3.79 -11.41
N ASP A 3 -11.07 -3.13 -10.36
CA ASP A 3 -11.80 -2.09 -9.64
C ASP A 3 -11.35 -0.67 -10.02
N GLY A 4 -10.18 -0.52 -10.66
CA GLY A 4 -9.69 0.76 -11.13
C GLY A 4 -8.58 0.65 -12.18
N ILE A 5 -8.36 1.74 -12.91
CA ILE A 5 -7.28 1.90 -13.88
C ILE A 5 -6.67 3.29 -13.66
N ILE A 6 -5.34 3.35 -13.55
CA ILE A 6 -4.58 4.60 -13.49
C ILE A 6 -3.69 4.69 -14.73
N ASP A 7 -3.64 5.86 -15.35
CA ASP A 7 -2.64 6.19 -16.37
C ASP A 7 -1.37 6.69 -15.66
N GLU A 8 -0.23 6.05 -15.92
CA GLU A 8 1.07 6.41 -15.32
C GLU A 8 1.76 7.55 -16.09
N ASP A 9 1.33 7.79 -17.32
CA ASP A 9 1.77 8.89 -18.17
C ASP A 9 0.55 9.65 -18.72
N GLU A 10 0.77 10.92 -19.09
CA GLU A 10 -0.29 11.81 -19.59
C GLU A 10 -0.92 11.33 -20.91
N LEU A 11 -0.23 10.45 -21.66
CA LEU A 11 -0.69 9.91 -22.94
C LEU A 11 -1.53 8.63 -22.77
N GLY A 12 -1.59 8.07 -21.56
CA GLY A 12 -2.32 6.83 -21.26
C GLY A 12 -1.74 5.57 -21.89
N LEU A 13 -0.45 5.59 -22.26
CA LEU A 13 0.23 4.47 -22.90
C LEU A 13 0.59 3.38 -21.90
N SER A 14 0.92 3.78 -20.67
CA SER A 14 1.20 2.89 -19.54
C SER A 14 0.07 2.99 -18.53
N LYS A 15 -0.62 1.87 -18.36
CA LYS A 15 -1.72 1.73 -17.40
C LYS A 15 -1.28 0.92 -16.19
N ILE A 16 -1.90 1.20 -15.05
CA ILE A 16 -1.79 0.42 -13.83
C ILE A 16 -3.20 -0.05 -13.47
N TYR A 17 -3.39 -1.37 -13.46
CA TYR A 17 -4.66 -1.98 -13.11
C TYR A 17 -4.76 -2.19 -11.60
N ILE A 18 -5.89 -1.83 -11.01
CA ILE A 18 -6.12 -1.94 -9.57
C ILE A 18 -7.20 -2.95 -9.30
N GLN A 19 -6.96 -3.81 -8.32
CA GLN A 19 -7.99 -4.63 -7.70
C GLN A 19 -7.95 -4.41 -6.18
N ALA A 20 -9.11 -4.14 -5.59
CA ALA A 20 -9.31 -3.92 -4.18
C ALA A 20 -10.36 -4.92 -3.66
N LYS A 21 -9.96 -5.81 -2.74
CA LYS A 21 -10.86 -6.79 -2.15
C LYS A 21 -10.89 -6.69 -0.64
N ARG A 22 -12.11 -6.67 -0.08
CA ARG A 22 -12.33 -6.78 1.37
C ARG A 22 -12.60 -8.24 1.74
N TYR A 23 -11.82 -8.76 2.68
CA TYR A 23 -11.97 -10.12 3.22
C TYR A 23 -12.44 -10.10 4.67
N LYS A 24 -12.89 -11.24 5.18
CA LYS A 24 -13.25 -11.39 6.61
C LYS A 24 -11.99 -11.27 7.48
N ASP A 25 -12.16 -10.75 8.68
CA ASP A 25 -11.07 -10.63 9.65
C ASP A 25 -10.39 -11.99 9.92
N GLY A 26 -9.06 -11.98 9.99
CA GLY A 26 -8.25 -13.19 10.14
C GLY A 26 -8.04 -14.02 8.87
N SER A 27 -8.62 -13.61 7.73
CA SER A 27 -8.32 -14.25 6.44
C SER A 27 -6.93 -13.82 5.93
N ASN A 28 -6.20 -14.74 5.30
CA ASN A 28 -4.97 -14.43 4.58
C ASN A 28 -5.16 -14.63 3.08
N ILE A 29 -4.54 -13.76 2.28
CA ILE A 29 -4.60 -13.82 0.82
C ILE A 29 -3.51 -14.75 0.31
N GLY A 30 -3.94 -15.86 -0.26
CA GLY A 30 -3.07 -16.88 -0.83
C GLY A 30 -2.67 -16.59 -2.28
N ARG A 31 -1.75 -17.41 -2.78
CA ARG A 31 -1.22 -17.35 -4.15
C ARG A 31 -2.31 -17.36 -5.24
N GLN A 32 -3.38 -18.14 -5.04
CA GLN A 32 -4.45 -18.28 -6.03
C GLN A 32 -5.10 -16.94 -6.39
N GLU A 33 -5.30 -16.06 -5.42
CA GLU A 33 -5.90 -14.73 -5.64
C GLU A 33 -4.99 -13.83 -6.49
N ILE A 34 -3.69 -13.87 -6.20
CA ILE A 34 -2.68 -13.12 -6.97
C ILE A 34 -2.57 -13.69 -8.38
N GLN A 35 -2.61 -15.02 -8.54
CA GLN A 35 -2.59 -15.67 -9.85
C GLN A 35 -3.81 -15.30 -10.69
N GLN A 36 -5.00 -15.27 -10.09
CA GLN A 36 -6.22 -14.83 -10.78
C GLN A 36 -6.11 -13.36 -11.20
N PHE A 37 -5.58 -12.49 -10.35
CA PHE A 37 -5.35 -11.09 -10.69
C PHE A 37 -4.36 -10.94 -11.84
N ILE A 38 -3.21 -11.62 -11.79
CA ILE A 38 -2.22 -11.61 -12.88
C ILE A 38 -2.84 -12.11 -14.18
N GLY A 39 -3.63 -13.19 -14.14
CA GLY A 39 -4.34 -13.70 -15.31
C GLY A 39 -5.39 -12.71 -15.87
N ALA A 40 -6.00 -11.88 -15.02
CA ALA A 40 -6.93 -10.85 -15.47
C ALA A 40 -6.21 -9.70 -16.21
N ILE A 41 -4.99 -9.33 -15.77
CA ILE A 41 -4.20 -8.28 -16.39
C ILE A 41 -3.32 -8.79 -17.56
N SER A 42 -3.08 -10.10 -17.68
CA SER A 42 -2.25 -10.68 -18.75
C SER A 42 -2.79 -10.42 -20.15
N ASN A 43 -4.10 -10.23 -20.27
CA ASN A 43 -4.79 -9.96 -21.53
C ASN A 43 -5.01 -8.45 -21.76
N LYS A 44 -4.35 -7.60 -20.98
CA LYS A 44 -4.44 -6.14 -21.05
C LYS A 44 -3.16 -5.53 -21.62
N ASN A 45 -3.25 -4.26 -21.98
CA ASN A 45 -2.22 -3.53 -22.71
C ASN A 45 -0.97 -3.22 -21.85
N THR A 46 -1.02 -3.54 -20.56
CA THR A 46 0.07 -3.34 -19.60
C THR A 46 0.23 -4.57 -18.73
N LYS A 47 1.42 -4.74 -18.16
CA LYS A 47 1.73 -5.81 -17.21
C LYS A 47 1.91 -5.30 -15.78
N LYS A 48 1.46 -4.08 -15.50
CA LYS A 48 1.54 -3.42 -14.19
C LYS A 48 0.20 -3.52 -13.46
N GLY A 49 0.24 -3.84 -12.17
CA GLY A 49 -0.96 -3.86 -11.35
C GLY A 49 -0.71 -3.67 -9.86
N VAL A 50 -1.76 -3.24 -9.15
CA VAL A 50 -1.77 -3.10 -7.70
C VAL A 50 -2.92 -3.92 -7.13
N PHE A 51 -2.60 -4.81 -6.19
CA PHE A 51 -3.61 -5.56 -5.44
C PHE A 51 -3.69 -5.01 -4.02
N ILE A 52 -4.87 -4.53 -3.65
CA ILE A 52 -5.15 -3.90 -2.36
C ILE A 52 -6.12 -4.79 -1.56
N THR A 53 -5.84 -4.97 -0.28
CA THR A 53 -6.72 -5.69 0.65
C THR A 53 -6.56 -5.15 2.05
N THR A 54 -7.57 -5.33 2.89
CA THR A 54 -7.48 -5.07 4.35
C THR A 54 -6.89 -6.27 5.11
N ALA A 55 -6.73 -7.42 4.45
CA ALA A 55 -6.14 -8.64 5.00
C ALA A 55 -4.61 -8.70 4.80
N LYS A 56 -3.95 -9.73 5.34
CA LYS A 56 -2.51 -9.98 5.12
C LYS A 56 -2.29 -10.94 3.96
N PHE A 57 -1.16 -10.81 3.27
CA PHE A 57 -0.74 -11.78 2.24
C PHE A 57 0.06 -12.92 2.87
N THR A 58 -0.12 -14.14 2.36
CA THR A 58 0.78 -15.24 2.70
C THR A 58 2.16 -15.03 2.07
N LYS A 59 3.20 -15.65 2.63
CA LYS A 59 4.55 -15.64 2.04
C LYS A 59 4.54 -16.15 0.60
N GLU A 60 3.77 -17.20 0.33
CA GLU A 60 3.63 -17.77 -1.02
C GLU A 60 3.01 -16.78 -2.01
N ALA A 61 2.02 -16.00 -1.58
CA ALA A 61 1.41 -14.96 -2.41
C ALA A 61 2.42 -13.84 -2.73
N GLN A 62 3.20 -13.42 -1.74
CA GLN A 62 4.25 -12.41 -1.91
C GLN A 62 5.37 -12.90 -2.83
N THR A 63 5.87 -14.11 -2.60
CA THR A 63 6.88 -14.74 -3.45
C THR A 63 6.38 -14.88 -4.89
N PHE A 64 5.15 -15.36 -5.08
CA PHE A 64 4.58 -15.49 -6.41
C PHE A 64 4.44 -14.15 -7.15
N ALA A 65 4.03 -13.08 -6.45
CA ALA A 65 4.00 -11.73 -7.04
C ALA A 65 5.40 -11.25 -7.44
N LYS A 66 6.41 -11.50 -6.60
CA LYS A 66 7.80 -11.10 -6.84
C LYS A 66 8.46 -11.89 -7.99
N ASP A 67 8.20 -13.18 -8.09
CA ASP A 67 8.84 -14.08 -9.05
C ASP A 67 8.17 -14.05 -10.44
N SER A 68 7.04 -13.35 -10.58
CA SER A 68 6.34 -13.20 -11.85
C SER A 68 7.09 -12.27 -12.81
N GLN A 69 8.14 -12.78 -13.46
CA GLN A 69 9.10 -12.00 -14.28
C GLN A 69 8.48 -11.10 -15.35
N ASN A 70 7.28 -11.45 -15.85
CA ASN A 70 6.60 -10.68 -16.88
C ASN A 70 5.65 -9.61 -16.31
N PHE A 71 5.37 -9.60 -15.02
CA PHE A 71 4.38 -8.71 -14.41
C PHE A 71 4.99 -7.93 -13.25
N SER A 72 4.67 -6.64 -13.19
CA SER A 72 5.02 -5.81 -12.03
C SER A 72 3.77 -5.64 -11.17
N VAL A 73 3.67 -6.46 -10.12
CA VAL A 73 2.51 -6.47 -9.23
C VAL A 73 2.93 -5.98 -7.85
N VAL A 74 2.32 -4.89 -7.41
CA VAL A 74 2.49 -4.34 -6.07
C VAL A 74 1.37 -4.85 -5.17
N LEU A 75 1.75 -5.40 -4.02
CA LEU A 75 0.81 -5.85 -2.99
C LEU A 75 0.71 -4.79 -1.88
N ILE A 76 -0.52 -4.39 -1.53
CA ILE A 76 -0.82 -3.46 -0.44
C ILE A 76 -1.80 -4.17 0.51
N ASP A 77 -1.31 -4.58 1.67
CA ASP A 77 -2.13 -5.16 2.74
C ASP A 77 -2.66 -4.08 3.69
N GLY A 78 -3.43 -4.49 4.69
CA GLY A 78 -4.07 -3.56 5.63
C GLY A 78 -3.08 -2.66 6.37
N ASP A 79 -1.93 -3.20 6.79
CA ASP A 79 -0.91 -2.45 7.53
C ASP A 79 -0.29 -1.38 6.60
N ARG A 80 0.17 -1.76 5.40
CA ARG A 80 0.71 -0.81 4.43
C ARG A 80 -0.33 0.18 3.93
N LEU A 81 -1.58 -0.23 3.76
CA LEU A 81 -2.68 0.66 3.37
C LEU A 81 -2.88 1.75 4.42
N ALA A 82 -2.91 1.39 5.71
CA ALA A 82 -3.03 2.34 6.81
C ALA A 82 -1.86 3.33 6.85
N GLU A 83 -0.62 2.84 6.68
CA GLU A 83 0.57 3.71 6.59
C GLU A 83 0.45 4.73 5.46
N LEU A 84 0.03 4.29 4.27
CA LEU A 84 -0.16 5.17 3.11
C LEU A 84 -1.27 6.19 3.35
N MET A 85 -2.40 5.77 3.93
CA MET A 85 -3.50 6.66 4.29
C MET A 85 -3.05 7.75 5.27
N ILE A 86 -2.28 7.39 6.30
CA ILE A 86 -1.73 8.33 7.27
C ILE A 86 -0.73 9.28 6.60
N LYS A 87 0.19 8.74 5.79
CA LYS A 87 1.25 9.49 5.11
C LYS A 87 0.67 10.55 4.17
N TYR A 88 -0.33 10.19 3.37
CA TYR A 88 -0.93 11.09 2.38
C TYR A 88 -2.21 11.78 2.87
N LYS A 89 -2.56 11.63 4.15
CA LYS A 89 -3.77 12.20 4.76
C LYS A 89 -5.06 11.86 4.01
N VAL A 90 -5.17 10.62 3.52
CA VAL A 90 -6.35 10.12 2.81
C VAL A 90 -7.28 9.44 3.80
N GLY A 91 -8.50 9.97 3.95
CA GLY A 91 -9.54 9.34 4.79
C GLY A 91 -9.22 9.30 6.29
N VAL A 92 -8.24 10.10 6.73
CA VAL A 92 -7.81 10.19 8.13
C VAL A 92 -7.91 11.64 8.62
N GLN A 93 -8.13 11.80 9.92
CA GLN A 93 -8.14 13.10 10.59
C GLN A 93 -7.23 13.02 11.83
N THR A 94 -6.51 14.10 12.12
CA THR A 94 -5.72 14.19 13.35
C THR A 94 -6.67 14.25 14.54
N SER A 95 -6.63 13.23 15.40
CA SER A 95 -7.45 13.20 16.61
C SER A 95 -6.80 14.00 17.75
N GLN A 96 -5.48 13.85 17.94
CA GLN A 96 -4.74 14.52 19.02
C GLN A 96 -3.30 14.79 18.60
N ILE A 97 -2.72 15.88 19.11
CA ILE A 97 -1.30 16.23 18.97
C ILE A 97 -0.66 16.07 20.34
N TYR A 98 0.46 15.34 20.40
CA TYR A 98 1.28 15.22 21.61
C TYR A 98 2.60 15.97 21.38
N GLU A 99 2.85 16.97 22.20
CA GLU A 99 4.12 17.69 22.24
C GLU A 99 5.00 17.09 23.35
N ILE A 100 6.21 16.68 22.99
CA ILE A 100 7.17 16.14 23.94
C ILE A 100 8.19 17.24 24.25
N CYS A 101 8.06 17.85 25.42
CA CYS A 101 8.99 18.87 25.89
C CYS A 101 10.17 18.25 26.64
N LYS A 102 11.35 18.85 26.49
CA LYS A 102 12.53 18.57 27.31
C LYS A 102 12.91 19.84 28.06
N ILE A 103 13.44 19.69 29.27
CA ILE A 103 14.03 20.81 30.00
C ILE A 103 15.24 21.31 29.22
N ASP A 104 15.22 22.60 28.89
CA ASP A 104 16.37 23.32 28.32
C ASP A 104 17.33 23.67 29.44
N THR A 105 18.37 22.85 29.64
CA THR A 105 19.36 23.05 30.69
C THR A 105 20.15 24.33 30.51
N ASP A 106 20.39 24.78 29.27
CA ASP A 106 21.22 25.94 28.97
C ASP A 106 20.52 27.26 29.36
N PHE A 107 19.18 27.27 29.29
CA PHE A 107 18.37 28.37 29.83
C PHE A 107 18.47 28.47 31.36
N PHE A 108 18.63 27.34 32.05
CA PHE A 108 18.66 27.28 33.53
C PHE A 108 20.07 27.24 34.13
N ASP A 109 21.14 27.31 33.32
CA ASP A 109 22.50 27.41 33.85
C ASP A 109 22.74 28.78 34.51
N GLU A 110 23.11 28.76 35.80
CA GLU A 110 23.24 29.91 36.71
C GLU A 110 24.28 30.97 36.29
N ASN A 111 24.97 30.78 35.16
CA ASN A 111 25.95 31.74 34.62
C ASN A 111 25.33 32.78 33.67
N ASN A 112 24.01 32.74 33.42
CA ASN A 112 23.29 33.66 32.53
C ASN A 112 22.43 34.73 33.24
N PHE A 113 22.53 34.87 34.56
CA PHE A 113 21.89 35.94 35.35
C PHE A 113 22.90 36.74 36.18
#